data_AF-A0A527ICP5-F1
#
_entry.id   AF-A0A527ICP5-F1
#
_cell.length_a   1.000
_cell.length_b   1.000
_cell.length_c   1.000
_cell.angle_alpha   90.00
_cell.angle_beta   90.00
_cell.angle_gamma   90.00
#
_symmetry.space_group_name_H-M   'P 1'
#
loop_
_entity.id
_entity.type
_entity.pdbx_description
1 polymer ?
#
loop_
_entity_poly.entity_id
_entity_poly.type
_entity_poly.pdbx_seq_one_letter_code
_entity_poly.pdbx_strand_id
1 'polypeptide(L)' 'MNLKQLAHMLALSQTTVSRALNGYPEVNEETRRRVMDAAKRHGYRPNPSARRLATGKTGMI' A
#
# COMPACT_ATOMS: atom_id res chain seq x y z
N MET A 1 -3.87 10.97 6.02
CA MET A 1 -2.50 10.57 5.65
C MET A 1 -2.51 10.02 4.24
N ASN A 2 -1.60 10.44 3.35
CA ASN A 2 -1.53 9.95 1.97
C ASN A 2 -0.41 8.93 1.76
N LEU A 3 -0.52 8.11 0.71
CA LEU A 3 0.47 7.07 0.36
C LEU A 3 1.89 7.67 0.19
N LYS A 4 1.99 8.85 -0.44
CA LYS A 4 3.25 9.58 -0.64
C LYS A 4 3.96 9.95 0.67
N GLN A 5 3.21 10.35 1.70
CA GLN A 5 3.80 10.67 3.00
C GLN A 5 4.27 9.42 3.73
N LEU A 6 3.48 8.34 3.68
CA LEU A 6 3.86 7.05 4.27
C LEU A 6 5.13 6.50 3.62
N ALA A 7 5.22 6.61 2.30
CA ALA A 7 6.39 6.25 1.50
C ALA A 7 7.63 7.05 1.92
N HIS A 8 7.50 8.38 2.03
CA HIS A 8 8.61 9.25 2.43
C HIS A 8 9.11 8.98 3.86
N MET A 9 8.22 8.73 4.82
CA MET A 9 8.60 8.40 6.20
C MET A 9 9.32 7.06 6.32
N LEU A 10 8.96 6.09 5.50
CA LEU A 10 9.55 4.75 5.51
C LEU A 10 10.80 4.67 4.62
N ALA A 11 11.19 5.77 3.96
CA ALA A 11 12.21 5.78 2.91
C ALA A 11 11.94 4.75 1.79
N LEU A 12 10.66 4.57 1.46
CA LEU A 12 10.18 3.64 0.43
C LEU A 12 9.54 4.40 -0.72
N SER A 13 9.45 3.75 -1.88
CA SER A 13 8.67 4.26 -3.01
C SER A 13 7.17 4.07 -2.76
N GLN A 14 6.36 4.98 -3.32
CA GLN A 14 4.90 4.86 -3.31
C GLN A 14 4.42 3.51 -3.86
N THR A 15 5.07 3.03 -4.91
CA THR A 15 4.87 1.68 -5.48
C THR A 15 5.18 0.58 -4.48
N THR A 16 6.27 0.68 -3.71
CA THR A 16 6.63 -0.30 -2.68
C THR A 16 5.62 -0.32 -1.54
N VAL A 17 5.18 0.85 -1.07
CA VAL A 17 4.13 0.96 -0.04
C VAL A 17 2.80 0.39 -0.56
N SER A 18 2.44 0.70 -1.81
CA SER A 18 1.25 0.14 -2.45
C SER A 18 1.34 -1.40 -2.54
N ARG A 19 2.47 -1.93 -3.02
CA ARG A 19 2.72 -3.38 -3.10
C ARG A 19 2.69 -4.05 -1.72
N ALA A 20 3.27 -3.42 -0.70
CA ALA A 20 3.26 -3.88 0.68
C ALA A 20 1.84 -3.97 1.24
N LEU A 21 1.03 -2.92 1.03
CA LEU A 21 -0.37 -2.87 1.46
C LEU A 21 -1.27 -3.85 0.69
N ASN A 22 -0.93 -4.15 -0.56
CA ASN A 22 -1.62 -5.15 -1.37
C ASN A 22 -1.11 -6.58 -1.13
N GLY A 23 -0.07 -6.77 -0.30
CA GLY A 23 0.45 -8.10 0.04
C GLY A 23 1.24 -8.78 -1.09
N TYR A 24 1.87 -8.01 -1.98
CA TYR A 24 2.73 -8.57 -3.03
C TYR A 24 3.96 -9.26 -2.42
N PRO A 25 4.36 -10.44 -2.96
CA PRO A 25 5.50 -11.21 -2.45
C PRO A 25 6.86 -10.55 -2.70
N GLU A 26 6.92 -9.53 -3.56
CA GLU A 26 8.13 -8.74 -3.83
C GLU A 26 8.57 -7.86 -2.64
N VAL A 27 7.70 -7.66 -1.64
CA VAL A 27 8.03 -6.87 -0.45
C VAL A 27 8.29 -7.79 0.73
N ASN A 28 9.47 -7.64 1.34
CA ASN A 28 9.85 -8.38 2.53
C ASN A 28 8.80 -8.23 3.65
N GLU A 29 8.53 -9.30 4.38
CA GLU A 29 7.50 -9.33 5.42
C GLU A 29 7.75 -8.31 6.54
N GLU A 30 9.02 -8.06 6.86
CA GLU A 30 9.41 -7.04 7.83
C GLU A 30 8.98 -5.64 7.35
N THR A 31 9.33 -5.28 6.11
CA THR A 31 8.93 -4.03 5.48
C THR A 31 7.42 -3.91 5.39
N ARG A 32 6.74 -5.01 5.03
CA ARG A 32 5.28 -5.09 4.96
C ARG A 32 4.63 -4.82 6.31
N ARG A 33 5.14 -5.42 7.40
CA ARG A 33 4.68 -5.15 8.77
C ARG A 33 4.88 -3.69 9.14
N ARG A 34 6.06 -3.11 8.88
CA ARG A 34 6.36 -1.69 9.17
C ARG A 34 5.40 -0.77 8.41
N VAL A 35 5.15 -1.04 7.13
CA VAL A 35 4.20 -0.27 6.30
C VAL A 35 2.77 -0.40 6.83
N MET A 36 2.29 -1.61 7.10
CA MET A 36 0.94 -1.84 7.60
C MET A 36 0.72 -1.21 8.97
N ASP A 37 1.71 -1.29 9.85
CA ASP A 37 1.63 -0.73 11.18
C ASP A 37 1.65 0.81 11.15
N ALA A 38 2.54 1.41 10.35
CA ALA A 38 2.54 2.85 10.13
C ALA A 38 1.24 3.32 9.44
N ALA A 39 0.75 2.58 8.44
CA ALA A 39 -0.55 2.85 7.81
C ALA A 39 -1.68 2.84 8.85
N LYS A 40 -1.71 1.84 9.72
CA LYS A 40 -2.71 1.71 10.80
C LYS A 40 -2.60 2.85 11.82
N ARG A 41 -1.38 3.18 12.27
CA ARG A 41 -1.12 4.30 13.21
C ARG A 41 -1.53 5.66 12.65
N HIS A 42 -1.30 5.89 11.36
CA HIS A 42 -1.64 7.14 10.69
C HIS A 42 -3.04 7.17 10.06
N GLY A 43 -3.86 6.14 10.30
CA GLY A 43 -5.23 6.07 9.77
C GLY A 43 -5.32 5.93 8.26
N TYR A 44 -4.26 5.45 7.59
CA TYR A 44 -4.31 5.07 6.19
C TYR A 44 -5.13 3.79 6.03
N ARG A 45 -6.37 3.96 5.56
CA ARG A 45 -7.25 2.85 5.20
C ARG A 45 -7.16 2.63 3.69
N PRO A 46 -6.60 1.50 3.21
CA PRO A 46 -6.70 1.16 1.80
C PRO A 46 -8.19 0.97 1.47
N ASN A 47 -8.73 1.85 0.65
CA ASN A 47 -10.13 1.75 0.25
C ASN A 47 -10.27 0.53 -0.69
N PRO A 48 -11.11 -0.48 -0.39
CA PRO A 48 -11.27 -1.65 -1.26
C PRO A 48 -11.69 -1.28 -2.69
N SER A 49 -12.33 -0.13 -2.89
CA SER A 49 -12.62 0.42 -4.23
C SER A 49 -11.35 0.83 -4.99
N ALA A 50 -10.34 1.38 -4.31
CA ALA A 50 -9.03 1.69 -4.90
C ALA A 50 -8.23 0.42 -5.19
N ARG A 51 -8.43 -0.63 -4.38
CA ARG A 51 -7.86 -1.97 -4.64
C ARG A 51 -8.34 -2.52 -5.98
N ARG A 52 -9.63 -2.38 -6.29
CA ARG A 52 -10.20 -2.82 -7.58
C ARG A 52 -9.58 -2.07 -8.78
N LEU A 53 -9.33 -0.77 -8.65
CA LEU A 53 -8.72 0.04 -9.71
C LEU A 53 -7.23 -0.30 -9.92
N ALA A 54 -6.47 -0.51 -8.84
CA ALA A 54 -5.03 -0.77 -8.92
C ALA A 54 -4.68 -2.16 -9.50
N THR A 55 -5.54 -3.17 -9.32
CA THR A 55 -5.32 -4.53 -9.87
C THR A 55 -5.75 -4.71 -11.33
N GLY A 56 -6.21 -3.68 -12.03
CA GLY A 56 -6.40 -3.75 -13.49
C GLY A 56 -7.43 -4.79 -13.98
N LYS A 57 -8.23 -5.40 -13.09
CA LYS A 57 -9.49 -6.04 -13.48
C LYS A 57 -10.58 -4.97 -13.51
N THR A 58 -10.37 -3.94 -14.33
CA THR A 58 -11.49 -3.23 -14.92
C THR A 58 -12.21 -4.29 -15.74
N GLY A 59 -13.38 -4.69 -15.27
CA GLY A 59 -14.30 -5.51 -16.04
C GLY A 59 -14.42 -4.88 -17.42
N MET A 60 -13.92 -5.60 -18.41
CA MET A 60 -14.34 -5.45 -19.78
C MET A 60 -15.86 -5.62 -19.80
N ILE A 61 -16.56 -4.53 -20.06
CA ILE A 61 -17.79 -4.44 -20.86
C ILE A 61 -17.89 -3.01 -21.40
#